data_AF-A0AAN7YFV2-F1
#
_entry.id   AF-A0AAN7YFV2-F1
#
_cell.length_a   1.000
_cell.length_b   1.000
_cell.length_c   1.000
_cell.angle_alpha   90.00
_cell.angle_beta   90.00
_cell.angle_gamma   90.00
#
_symmetry.space_group_name_H-M   'P 1'
#
loop_
_entity.id
_entity.type
_entity.pdbx_description
1 polymer ?
#
loop_
_entity_poly.entity_id
_entity_poly.type
_entity_poly.pdbx_seq_one_letter_code
_entity_poly.pdbx_strand_id
1 'polypeptide(L)'
;MSASPLRIRPLLLMVGISSRTGSPKYLLRHPTGQPTYLRTLKLLRMALPSAEEIGVSIRSAEQMAELTEGNDSQVCFVSDSSVLSDLTKEDDIGPAAGLLAAHDHDKSAHRLVLGYDFPLPTVRALEQLINDCEEPLTCLDGTDGSSEPFFAIWSPSALGK
;
A
#
# COMPACT_ATOMS: atom_id res chain seq x y z
N MET A 1 -10.66 28.64 -11.52
CA MET A 1 -9.29 28.16 -11.29
C MET A 1 -9.35 26.64 -11.46
N SER A 2 -8.74 26.07 -12.49
CA SER A 2 -8.71 24.61 -12.63
C SER A 2 -7.77 24.09 -11.56
N ALA A 3 -8.27 23.27 -10.63
CA ALA A 3 -7.40 22.56 -9.70
C ALA A 3 -6.40 21.75 -10.52
N SER A 4 -5.12 21.80 -10.15
CA SER A 4 -4.13 20.88 -10.71
C SER A 4 -4.59 19.45 -10.43
N PRO A 5 -4.42 18.51 -11.37
CA PRO A 5 -4.85 17.13 -11.16
C PRO A 5 -4.17 16.54 -9.92
N LEU A 6 -4.96 15.85 -9.08
CA LEU A 6 -4.46 15.16 -7.89
C LEU A 6 -3.38 14.15 -8.29
N ARG A 7 -2.20 14.25 -7.66
CA ARG A 7 -1.08 13.34 -7.94
C ARG A 7 -1.17 12.13 -7.01
N ILE A 8 -1.83 11.09 -7.49
CA ILE A 8 -2.01 9.83 -6.75
C ILE A 8 -0.88 8.87 -7.11
N ARG A 9 -0.25 8.27 -6.11
CA ARG A 9 0.74 7.20 -6.26
C ARG A 9 0.25 5.92 -5.57
N PRO A 10 0.18 4.78 -6.27
CA PRO A 10 -0.21 3.51 -5.66
C PRO A 10 0.85 3.03 -4.68
N LEU A 11 0.40 2.42 -3.58
CA LEU A 11 1.24 1.82 -2.54
C LEU A 11 0.63 0.48 -2.10
N LEU A 12 1.38 -0.58 -2.31
CA LEU A 12 1.10 -1.88 -1.72
C LEU A 12 1.79 -1.98 -0.36
N LEU A 13 1.00 -2.18 0.70
CA LEU A 13 1.56 -2.43 2.02
C LEU A 13 1.78 -3.94 2.22
N MET A 14 3.04 -4.40 2.24
CA MET A 14 3.40 -5.82 2.46
C MET A 14 3.94 -6.11 3.87
N VAL A 15 3.83 -5.14 4.76
CA VAL A 15 4.42 -5.15 6.10
C VAL A 15 3.44 -5.85 7.06
N GLY A 16 3.79 -7.07 7.50
CA GLY A 16 3.07 -7.80 8.54
C GLY A 16 3.49 -9.28 8.62
N ILE A 17 3.66 -9.79 9.85
CA ILE A 17 3.99 -11.21 10.08
C ILE A 17 2.71 -11.95 10.48
N SER A 18 2.50 -13.18 9.98
CA SER A 18 1.52 -14.08 10.60
C SER A 18 2.12 -14.62 11.89
N SER A 19 1.72 -14.08 13.03
CA SER A 19 2.03 -14.71 14.32
C SER A 19 1.43 -16.11 14.46
N ARG A 20 0.47 -16.50 13.61
CA ARG A 20 -0.30 -17.75 13.72
C ARG A 20 0.20 -18.92 12.87
N THR A 21 0.94 -18.70 11.78
CA THR A 21 1.23 -19.76 10.79
C THR A 21 2.71 -19.95 10.46
N GLY A 22 3.62 -19.16 11.05
CA GLY A 22 5.07 -19.31 10.88
C GLY A 22 5.63 -19.05 9.47
N SER A 23 4.76 -18.84 8.47
CA SER A 23 5.11 -18.45 7.10
C SER A 23 4.82 -16.96 6.86
N PRO A 24 5.63 -16.24 6.08
CA PRO A 24 5.37 -14.83 5.78
C PRO A 24 4.04 -14.66 5.03
N LYS A 25 3.15 -13.78 5.53
CA LYS A 25 1.78 -13.64 4.97
C LYS A 25 1.75 -13.15 3.54
N TYR A 26 2.75 -12.39 3.12
CA TYR A 26 2.82 -11.87 1.75
C TYR A 26 3.06 -12.98 0.70
N LEU A 27 3.54 -14.16 1.11
CA LEU A 27 3.64 -15.35 0.26
C LEU A 27 2.39 -16.22 0.28
N LEU A 28 1.32 -15.81 0.99
CA LEU A 28 0.06 -16.52 0.91
C LEU A 28 -0.37 -16.55 -0.56
N ARG A 29 -0.66 -17.76 -1.02
CA ARG A 29 -1.11 -18.00 -2.39
C ARG A 29 -2.62 -17.89 -2.41
N HIS A 30 -3.14 -17.13 -3.37
CA HIS A 30 -4.55 -17.18 -3.74
C HIS A 30 -4.92 -18.62 -4.16
N PRO A 31 -6.19 -19.04 -4.08
CA PRO A 31 -6.63 -20.38 -4.56
C PRO A 31 -6.25 -20.71 -6.01
N THR A 32 -5.89 -19.71 -6.81
CA THR A 32 -5.38 -19.88 -8.19
C THR A 32 -3.87 -20.17 -8.26
N GLY A 33 -3.18 -20.28 -7.11
CA GLY A 33 -1.74 -20.57 -7.01
C GLY A 33 -0.82 -19.35 -7.09
N GLN A 34 -1.32 -18.18 -7.49
CA GLN A 34 -0.53 -16.94 -7.58
C GLN A 34 -0.31 -16.30 -6.19
N PRO A 35 0.89 -15.79 -5.87
CA PRO A 35 1.11 -14.95 -4.69
C PRO A 35 0.16 -13.75 -4.65
N THR A 36 -0.43 -13.48 -3.48
CA THR A 36 -1.41 -12.39 -3.33
C THR A 36 -0.83 -11.03 -3.72
N TYR A 37 0.43 -10.74 -3.40
CA TYR A 37 1.06 -9.45 -3.71
C TYR A 37 1.09 -9.16 -5.23
N LEU A 38 1.34 -10.17 -6.09
CA LEU A 38 1.35 -10.00 -7.54
C LEU A 38 -0.03 -9.63 -8.08
N ARG A 39 -1.07 -10.26 -7.52
CA ARG A 39 -2.45 -9.92 -7.88
C ARG A 39 -2.76 -8.48 -7.47
N THR A 40 -2.36 -8.08 -6.27
CA THR A 40 -2.58 -6.72 -5.78
C THR A 40 -1.85 -5.68 -6.63
N LEU A 41 -0.59 -5.94 -7.01
CA LEU A 41 0.15 -5.09 -7.95
C LEU A 41 -0.59 -4.94 -9.28
N LYS A 42 -1.08 -6.05 -9.86
CA LYS A 42 -1.86 -6.01 -11.10
C LYS A 42 -3.12 -5.15 -10.96
N LEU A 43 -3.83 -5.26 -9.84
CA LEU A 43 -5.03 -4.47 -9.58
C LEU A 43 -4.73 -2.99 -9.47
N LEU A 44 -3.67 -2.61 -8.75
CA LEU A 44 -3.24 -1.21 -8.65
C LEU A 44 -2.84 -0.63 -10.01
N ARG A 45 -2.13 -1.40 -10.86
CA ARG A 45 -1.82 -0.99 -12.25
C ARG A 45 -3.06 -0.79 -13.09
N MET A 46 -4.04 -1.68 -12.97
CA MET A 46 -5.28 -1.58 -13.73
C MET A 46 -6.13 -0.39 -13.27
N ALA A 47 -6.16 -0.11 -11.97
CA ALA A 47 -6.94 1.00 -11.40
C ALA A 47 -6.32 2.37 -11.66
N LEU A 48 -4.99 2.46 -11.73
CA LEU A 48 -4.30 3.71 -12.04
C LEU A 48 -3.22 3.51 -13.11
N PRO A 49 -3.59 3.30 -14.39
CA PRO A 49 -2.65 3.01 -15.47
C PRO A 49 -1.67 4.15 -15.78
N SER A 50 -2.01 5.37 -15.39
CA SER A 50 -1.18 6.56 -15.55
C SER A 50 -0.06 6.68 -14.51
N ALA A 51 -0.04 5.83 -13.48
CA ALA A 51 1.03 5.83 -12.50
C ALA A 51 2.33 5.29 -13.10
N GLU A 52 3.39 6.09 -13.04
CA GLU A 52 4.72 5.70 -13.52
C GLU A 52 5.31 4.54 -12.71
N GLU A 53 5.07 4.55 -11.40
CA GLU A 53 5.60 3.59 -10.44
C GLU A 53 4.55 3.23 -9.38
N ILE A 54 4.66 2.01 -8.85
CA ILE A 54 3.95 1.52 -7.69
C ILE A 54 4.94 1.35 -6.55
N GLY A 55 4.64 1.99 -5.42
CA GLY A 55 5.36 1.76 -4.17
C GLY A 55 5.04 0.38 -3.59
N VAL A 56 6.05 -0.33 -3.10
CA VAL A 56 5.87 -1.58 -2.36
C VAL A 56 6.61 -1.45 -1.04
N SER A 57 5.88 -1.46 0.07
CA SER A 57 6.54 -1.38 1.38
C SER A 57 7.14 -2.73 1.78
N ILE A 58 8.40 -2.69 2.21
CA ILE A 58 9.17 -3.85 2.64
C ILE A 58 9.79 -3.58 4.02
N ARG A 59 9.98 -4.65 4.79
CA ARG A 59 10.62 -4.62 6.11
C ARG A 59 12.13 -4.74 6.05
N SER A 60 12.65 -5.42 5.02
CA SER A 60 14.07 -5.72 4.92
C SER A 60 14.51 -6.06 3.50
N ALA A 61 15.82 -6.00 3.26
CA ALA A 61 16.42 -6.39 2.00
C ALA A 61 16.23 -7.89 1.70
N GLU A 62 16.15 -8.74 2.72
CA GLU A 62 15.84 -10.17 2.57
C GLU A 62 14.43 -10.37 2.03
N GLN A 63 13.43 -9.67 2.57
CA GLN A 63 12.08 -9.71 2.01
C GLN A 63 12.07 -9.28 0.54
N MET A 64 12.76 -8.21 0.21
CA MET A 64 12.89 -7.75 -1.18
C MET A 64 13.51 -8.83 -2.08
N ALA A 65 14.55 -9.52 -1.61
CA ALA A 65 15.21 -10.58 -2.36
C ALA A 65 14.30 -11.81 -2.60
N GLU A 66 13.32 -12.06 -1.72
CA GLU A 66 12.32 -13.12 -1.90
C GLU A 66 11.24 -12.76 -2.95
N LEU A 67 11.06 -11.47 -3.25
CA LEU A 67 10.13 -10.97 -4.28
C LEU A 67 10.75 -11.10 -5.67
N THR A 68 10.83 -12.35 -6.13
CA THR A 68 11.43 -12.72 -7.43
C THR A 68 10.54 -12.43 -8.64
N GLU A 69 9.22 -12.30 -8.43
CA GLU A 69 8.24 -12.01 -9.47
C GLU A 69 7.68 -10.58 -9.28
N GLY A 70 7.32 -9.91 -10.37
CA GLY A 70 6.71 -8.57 -10.30
C GLY A 70 7.67 -7.43 -9.90
N ASN A 71 8.94 -7.73 -9.66
CA ASN A 71 10.02 -6.75 -9.53
C ASN A 71 10.44 -6.26 -10.93
N ASP A 72 9.60 -5.44 -11.54
CA ASP A 72 9.88 -4.75 -12.79
C ASP A 72 10.25 -3.28 -12.54
N SER A 73 10.67 -2.55 -13.58
CA SER A 73 11.11 -1.15 -13.47
C SER A 73 10.01 -0.18 -13.01
N GLN A 74 8.76 -0.63 -12.90
CA GLN A 74 7.64 0.17 -12.41
C GLN A 74 7.34 -0.10 -10.94
N VAL A 75 8.17 -0.90 -10.24
CA VAL A 75 8.07 -1.12 -8.80
C VAL A 75 9.19 -0.38 -8.08
N CYS A 76 8.80 0.45 -7.13
CA CYS A 76 9.73 1.13 -6.22
C CYS A 76 9.57 0.56 -4.81
N PHE A 77 10.61 -0.10 -4.31
CA PHE A 77 10.59 -0.64 -2.96
C PHE A 77 10.84 0.46 -1.93
N VAL A 78 9.97 0.53 -0.95
CA VAL A 78 10.02 1.49 0.15
C VAL A 78 10.33 0.74 1.43
N SER A 79 11.54 0.91 1.95
CA SER A 79 11.94 0.34 3.24
C SER A 79 11.31 1.12 4.38
N ASP A 80 10.65 0.44 5.31
CA ASP A 80 10.15 1.04 6.55
C ASP A 80 11.28 1.28 7.59
N SER A 81 12.50 0.77 7.33
CA SER A 81 13.64 0.84 8.24
C SER A 81 14.04 2.26 8.66
N SER A 82 13.83 3.26 7.80
CA SER A 82 14.13 4.67 8.13
C SER A 82 13.10 5.30 9.07
N VAL A 83 11.89 4.74 9.12
CA VAL A 83 10.83 5.16 10.06
C VAL A 83 10.99 4.41 11.39
N LEU A 84 11.42 3.15 11.31
CA LEU A 84 11.62 2.29 12.48
C LEU A 84 12.93 2.58 13.25
N SER A 85 13.91 3.28 12.67
CA SER A 85 15.17 3.61 13.36
C SER A 85 14.97 4.52 14.58
N ASP A 86 13.89 5.31 14.58
CA ASP A 86 13.52 6.24 15.64
C ASP A 86 12.52 5.63 16.64
N LEU A 87 12.06 4.40 16.38
CA LEU A 87 11.04 3.70 17.15
C LEU A 87 11.68 2.51 17.88
N THR A 88 11.31 2.29 19.15
CA THR A 88 11.75 1.07 19.84
C THR A 88 11.05 -0.14 19.22
N LYS A 89 11.56 -1.37 19.42
CA LYS A 89 10.85 -2.58 18.95
C LYS A 89 9.43 -2.73 19.50
N GLU A 90 9.10 -2.00 20.57
CA GLU A 90 7.77 -1.95 21.19
C GLU A 90 6.85 -0.91 20.50
N ASP A 91 7.42 -0.04 19.66
CA ASP A 91 6.75 0.98 18.86
C ASP A 91 6.59 0.54 17.38
N ASP A 92 6.47 -0.77 17.09
CA ASP A 92 6.13 -1.23 15.74
C ASP A 92 4.72 -0.72 15.37
N ILE A 93 4.69 0.42 14.65
CA ILE A 93 3.45 1.02 14.13
C ILE A 93 2.86 0.20 12.96
N GLY A 94 3.44 -0.95 12.65
CA GLY A 94 2.91 -1.92 11.71
C GLY A 94 2.89 -1.38 10.27
N PRO A 95 1.85 -1.70 9.48
CA PRO A 95 1.75 -1.26 8.08
C PRO A 95 1.82 0.26 7.88
N ALA A 96 1.51 1.04 8.92
CA ALA A 96 1.60 2.50 8.89
C ALA A 96 3.04 2.98 8.66
N ALA A 97 4.07 2.23 9.08
CA ALA A 97 5.46 2.58 8.83
C ALA A 97 5.77 2.64 7.32
N GLY A 98 5.23 1.68 6.56
CA GLY A 98 5.37 1.67 5.10
C GLY A 98 4.67 2.85 4.42
N LEU A 99 3.52 3.27 4.96
CA LEU A 99 2.80 4.46 4.48
C LEU A 99 3.59 5.75 4.74
N LEU A 100 4.14 5.92 5.94
CA LEU A 100 4.96 7.08 6.29
C LEU A 100 6.27 7.11 5.50
N ALA A 101 6.96 5.97 5.36
CA ALA A 101 8.17 5.87 4.56
C ALA A 101 7.91 6.25 3.08
N ALA A 102 6.74 5.86 2.56
CA ALA A 102 6.34 6.24 1.21
C ALA A 102 6.04 7.74 1.12
N HIS A 103 5.40 8.33 2.13
CA HIS A 103 5.17 9.78 2.20
C HIS A 103 6.48 10.57 2.25
N ASP A 104 7.47 10.14 3.04
CA ASP A 104 8.76 10.83 3.13
C ASP A 104 9.54 10.86 1.81
N HIS A 105 9.40 9.81 0.99
CA HIS A 105 9.95 9.79 -0.37
C HIS A 105 9.32 10.83 -1.30
N ASP A 106 8.05 11.18 -1.07
CA ASP A 106 7.31 12.10 -1.94
C ASP A 106 6.14 12.75 -1.19
N LYS A 107 6.48 13.82 -0.46
CA LYS A 107 5.56 14.52 0.45
C LYS A 107 4.39 15.22 -0.26
N SER A 108 4.43 15.32 -1.58
CA SER A 108 3.41 16.01 -2.38
C SER A 108 2.27 15.12 -2.86
N ALA A 109 2.48 13.80 -2.86
CA ALA A 109 1.57 12.88 -3.52
C ALA A 109 0.60 12.22 -2.53
N HIS A 110 -0.65 12.04 -2.97
CA HIS A 110 -1.62 11.19 -2.32
C HIS A 110 -1.20 9.72 -2.46
N ARG A 111 -1.50 8.90 -1.46
CA ARG A 111 -1.17 7.46 -1.47
C ARG A 111 -2.44 6.65 -1.63
N LEU A 112 -2.61 6.00 -2.79
CA LEU A 112 -3.61 4.95 -2.96
C LEU A 112 -3.07 3.67 -2.33
N VAL A 113 -3.49 3.40 -1.11
CA VAL A 113 -3.02 2.30 -0.28
C VAL A 113 -3.92 1.08 -0.45
N LEU A 114 -3.28 -0.07 -0.68
CA LEU A 114 -3.93 -1.37 -0.60
C LEU A 114 -3.08 -2.34 0.23
N GLY A 115 -3.66 -2.86 1.30
CA GLY A 115 -3.10 -3.93 2.12
C GLY A 115 -3.11 -5.27 1.40
N TYR A 116 -2.22 -6.18 1.80
CA TYR A 116 -2.14 -7.53 1.22
C TYR A 116 -3.26 -8.47 1.69
N ASP A 117 -4.01 -8.11 2.73
CA ASP A 117 -4.98 -8.94 3.43
C ASP A 117 -6.40 -8.87 2.86
N PHE A 118 -6.64 -8.02 1.87
CA PHE A 118 -7.89 -7.98 1.12
C PHE A 118 -7.91 -9.11 0.08
N PRO A 119 -8.74 -10.17 0.26
CA PRO A 119 -8.66 -11.36 -0.59
C PRO A 119 -9.21 -11.13 -2.00
N LEU A 120 -10.17 -10.21 -2.16
CA LEU A 120 -10.91 -9.99 -3.41
C LEU A 120 -11.16 -8.50 -3.74
N PRO A 121 -10.15 -7.61 -3.67
CA PRO A 121 -10.30 -6.26 -4.20
C PRO A 121 -10.63 -6.29 -5.70
N THR A 122 -11.43 -5.32 -6.14
CA THR A 122 -11.78 -5.15 -7.56
C THR A 122 -11.21 -3.84 -8.08
N VAL A 123 -10.90 -3.79 -9.38
CA VAL A 123 -10.46 -2.56 -10.04
C VAL A 123 -11.51 -1.45 -9.88
N ARG A 124 -12.79 -1.81 -10.04
CA ARG A 124 -13.92 -0.88 -9.86
C ARG A 124 -13.97 -0.23 -8.48
N ALA A 125 -13.65 -0.97 -7.41
CA ALA A 125 -13.61 -0.41 -6.07
C ALA A 125 -12.47 0.61 -5.90
N LEU A 126 -11.31 0.34 -6.49
CA LEU A 126 -10.18 1.27 -6.50
C LEU A 126 -10.47 2.51 -7.37
N GLU A 127 -11.07 2.33 -8.54
CA GLU A 127 -11.52 3.42 -9.41
C GLU A 127 -12.55 4.30 -8.71
N GLN A 128 -13.50 3.71 -8.00
CA GLN A 128 -14.47 4.46 -7.21
C GLN A 128 -13.77 5.29 -6.13
N LEU A 129 -12.83 4.70 -5.39
CA LEU A 129 -12.04 5.41 -4.39
C LEU A 129 -11.27 6.61 -4.97
N ILE A 130 -10.71 6.45 -6.18
CA ILE A 130 -10.01 7.52 -6.91
C ILE A 130 -10.98 8.64 -7.31
N ASN A 131 -12.16 8.29 -7.83
CA ASN A 131 -13.15 9.25 -8.30
C ASN A 131 -13.82 10.02 -7.15
N ASP A 132 -14.04 9.35 -6.02
CA ASP A 132 -14.70 9.88 -4.83
C ASP A 132 -13.69 10.43 -3.81
N CYS A 133 -12.45 10.68 -4.24
CA CYS A 133 -11.36 11.10 -3.34
C CYS A 133 -11.63 12.49 -2.72
N GLU A 134 -11.79 12.49 -1.40
CA GLU A 134 -11.87 13.66 -0.53
C GLU A 134 -10.72 13.65 0.49
N GLU A 135 -10.16 14.84 0.73
CA GLU A 135 -9.14 15.04 1.76
C GLU A 135 -9.78 15.14 3.16
N PRO A 136 -9.08 14.72 4.24
CA PRO A 136 -7.70 14.25 4.25
C PRO A 136 -7.55 12.73 3.96
N LEU A 137 -8.64 11.97 4.06
CA LEU A 137 -8.66 10.51 3.90
C LEU A 137 -9.97 10.09 3.22
N THR A 138 -9.87 9.27 2.18
CA THR A 138 -11.00 8.50 1.64
C THR A 138 -10.70 7.02 1.80
N CYS A 139 -11.62 6.23 2.34
CA CYS A 139 -11.38 4.80 2.58
C CYS A 139 -12.61 3.97 2.29
N LEU A 140 -12.39 2.66 2.13
CA LEU A 140 -13.47 1.69 2.09
C LEU A 140 -14.11 1.59 3.48
N ASP A 141 -15.43 1.71 3.55
CA ASP A 141 -16.18 1.33 4.74
C ASP A 141 -16.59 -0.15 4.66
N GLY A 142 -16.20 -0.90 5.69
CA GLY A 142 -16.63 -2.25 5.94
C GLY A 142 -18.13 -2.34 6.18
N THR A 143 -18.68 -3.54 6.00
CA THR A 143 -20.12 -3.78 6.18
C THR A 143 -20.60 -3.62 7.62
N ASP A 144 -19.67 -3.58 8.58
CA ASP A 144 -19.91 -3.33 10.00
C ASP A 144 -19.73 -1.85 10.40
N GLY A 145 -19.47 -0.97 9.41
CA GLY A 145 -19.21 0.45 9.64
C GLY A 145 -17.79 0.76 10.11
N SER A 146 -16.88 -0.22 10.10
CA SER A 146 -15.45 0.04 10.32
C SER A 146 -14.81 0.60 9.05
N SER A 147 -14.01 1.66 9.18
CA SER A 147 -13.25 2.20 8.05
C SER A 147 -11.94 1.43 7.89
N GLU A 148 -11.58 1.11 6.65
CA GLU A 148 -10.39 0.32 6.30
C GLU A 148 -9.22 1.24 5.89
N PRO A 149 -8.31 1.62 6.82
CA PRO A 149 -7.25 2.59 6.55
C PRO A 149 -6.22 2.10 5.53
N PHE A 150 -6.17 0.81 5.27
CA PHE A 150 -5.28 0.18 4.29
C PHE A 150 -5.99 -0.21 3.00
N PHE A 151 -7.23 0.25 2.80
CA PHE A 151 -7.90 0.31 1.50
C PHE A 151 -8.40 1.75 1.34
N ALA A 152 -7.47 2.66 1.06
CA ALA A 152 -7.70 4.09 1.23
C ALA A 152 -6.83 4.97 0.31
N ILE A 153 -7.23 6.22 0.15
CA ILE A 153 -6.40 7.31 -0.37
C ILE A 153 -6.07 8.26 0.76
N TRP A 154 -4.79 8.33 1.12
CA TRP A 154 -4.26 9.26 2.12
C TRP A 154 -3.70 10.50 1.43
N SER A 155 -4.19 11.67 1.81
CA SER A 155 -3.62 12.95 1.34
C SER A 155 -2.30 13.28 2.04
N PRO A 156 -1.47 14.16 1.46
CA PRO A 156 -0.30 14.71 2.14
C PRO A 156 -0.62 15.35 3.49
N SER A 157 -1.75 16.05 3.61
CA SER A 157 -2.15 16.73 4.85
C SER A 157 -2.55 15.75 5.97
N ALA A 158 -2.96 14.53 5.62
CA ALA A 158 -3.23 13.46 6.60
C ALA A 158 -1.95 12.83 7.18
N LEU A 159 -0.86 12.86 6.43
CA LEU A 159 0.40 12.19 6.77
C LEU A 159 1.47 13.17 7.27
N GLY A 160 1.31 14.46 6.96
CA GLY A 160 2.15 15.54 7.47
C GLY A 160 1.80 15.92 8.90
N LYS A 161 2.81 16.45 9.62
CA LYS A 161 2.62 17.24 10.84
C LYS A 161 2.57 18.72 10.49
#